data_AF-A0A661F6J3-F1
#
_entry.id   AF-A0A661F6J3-F1
#
_cell.length_a   1.000
_cell.length_b   1.000
_cell.length_c   1.000
_cell.angle_alpha   90.00
_cell.angle_beta   90.00
_cell.angle_gamma   90.00
#
_symmetry.space_group_name_H-M   'P 1'
#
loop_
_entity.id
_entity.type
_entity.pdbx_description
1 polymer ?
#
loop_
_entity_poly.entity_id
_entity_poly.type
_entity_poly.pdbx_seq_one_letter_code
_entity_poly.pdbx_strand_id
1 'polypeptide(L)'
;LTGHRDWPLRKAKKVEGYFLNDALAHCEVELTHVDDDPVRPKLFCRAIRSANHAPFPGFNRAQFSVLEAAILLSRITRLSPAKIHTELEYLHIGFNKTAGPREREAWGWVTKAIEQKLRELQAQ
;
A
#
# COMPACT_ATOMS: atom_id res chain seq x y z
N LEU A 1 7.45 -0.58 -3.73
CA LEU A 1 7.02 -1.03 -5.08
C LEU A 1 7.38 -0.03 -6.17
N THR A 2 7.22 1.27 -5.91
CA THR A 2 7.46 2.34 -6.90
C THR A 2 8.66 3.25 -6.59
N GLY A 3 9.44 2.95 -5.54
CA GLY A 3 10.67 3.68 -5.21
C GLY A 3 10.52 4.91 -4.31
N HIS A 4 9.30 5.37 -4.03
CA HIS A 4 9.04 6.53 -3.16
C HIS A 4 9.13 6.14 -1.68
N ARG A 5 10.17 6.59 -0.98
CA ARG A 5 10.47 6.24 0.43
C ARG A 5 10.74 7.44 1.34
N ASP A 6 10.73 8.64 0.79
CA ASP A 6 10.87 9.86 1.58
C ASP A 6 9.49 10.23 2.14
N TRP A 7 9.29 9.93 3.42
CA TRP A 7 8.03 10.16 4.11
C TRP A 7 8.24 11.08 5.31
N PRO A 8 7.35 12.05 5.56
CA PRO A 8 7.43 12.87 6.76
C PRO A 8 7.12 11.99 7.99
N LEU A 9 8.03 12.00 8.97
CA LEU A 9 7.95 11.17 10.17
C LEU A 9 7.87 12.02 11.44
N ARG A 10 7.19 11.49 12.46
CA ARG A 10 7.20 12.01 13.84
C ARG A 10 7.58 10.92 14.82
N LYS A 11 8.25 11.30 15.91
CA LYS A 11 8.59 10.37 17.00
C LYS A 11 7.33 9.85 17.70
N ALA A 12 7.31 8.56 17.97
CA ALA A 12 6.33 7.91 18.84
C ALA A 12 6.52 8.33 20.31
N LYS A 13 5.51 8.15 21.16
CA LYS A 13 5.53 8.65 22.55
C LYS A 13 5.97 7.60 23.58
N LYS A 14 5.67 6.34 23.34
CA LYS A 14 5.87 5.21 24.26
C LYS A 14 6.88 4.19 23.74
N VAL A 15 7.05 4.08 22.42
CA VAL A 15 8.08 3.22 21.81
C VAL A 15 9.20 4.04 21.19
N GLU A 16 10.40 3.47 21.14
CA GLU A 16 11.50 3.97 20.33
C GLU A 16 11.20 3.72 18.86
N GLY A 17 10.58 4.70 18.20
CA GLY A 17 10.14 4.57 16.81
C GLY A 17 9.49 5.83 16.26
N TYR A 18 8.98 5.72 15.05
CA TYR A 18 8.33 6.80 14.33
C TYR A 18 6.97 6.37 13.77
N PHE A 19 6.09 7.34 13.57
CA PHE A 19 4.88 7.19 12.78
C PHE A 19 4.85 8.21 11.65
N LEU A 20 4.07 7.93 10.60
CA LEU A 20 3.89 8.85 9.47
C LEU A 20 3.17 10.11 9.94
N ASN A 21 3.74 11.28 9.64
CA ASN A 21 3.16 12.58 9.99
C ASN A 21 1.71 12.72 9.51
N ASP A 22 1.42 12.20 8.31
CA ASP A 22 0.13 12.34 7.64
C ASP A 22 -0.83 11.16 7.90
N ALA A 23 -0.49 10.26 8.83
CA ALA A 23 -1.41 9.19 9.21
C ALA A 23 -2.66 9.77 9.90
N LEU A 24 -3.84 9.24 9.55
CA LEU A 24 -5.10 9.61 10.24
C LEU A 24 -5.12 9.13 11.69
N ALA A 25 -4.46 8.00 11.97
CA ALA A 25 -4.28 7.44 13.28
C ALA A 25 -3.01 6.60 13.31
N HIS A 26 -2.45 6.38 14.50
CA HIS A 26 -1.39 5.39 14.70
C HIS A 26 -1.64 4.59 15.97
N CYS A 27 -1.04 3.40 16.00
CA CYS A 27 -1.00 2.52 17.15
C CYS A 27 0.47 2.21 17.44
N GLU A 28 0.90 2.51 18.65
CA GLU A 28 2.18 2.07 19.20
C GLU A 28 1.97 0.71 19.85
N VAL A 29 2.83 -0.24 19.51
CA VAL A 29 2.66 -1.64 19.91
C VAL A 29 3.95 -2.18 20.53
N GLU A 30 3.78 -3.09 21.48
CA GLU A 30 4.87 -3.83 22.11
C GLU A 30 4.77 -5.29 21.68
N LEU A 31 5.90 -5.86 21.23
CA LEU A 31 5.98 -7.28 20.87
C LEU A 31 5.89 -8.13 22.13
N THR A 32 4.87 -8.97 22.22
CA THR A 32 4.64 -9.83 23.40
C THR A 32 5.10 -11.26 23.18
N HIS A 33 4.99 -11.75 21.94
CA HIS A 33 5.33 -13.12 21.60
C HIS A 33 5.69 -13.25 20.12
N VAL A 34 6.56 -14.20 19.80
CA VAL A 34 6.89 -14.58 18.42
C VAL A 34 6.67 -16.09 18.30
N ASP A 35 5.80 -16.50 17.38
CA ASP A 35 5.78 -17.89 16.90
C ASP A 35 6.84 -17.99 15.80
N ASP A 36 7.92 -18.72 16.08
CA ASP A 36 8.96 -18.98 15.11
C ASP A 36 8.46 -19.96 14.04
N ASP A 37 8.63 -19.57 12.77
CA ASP A 37 8.43 -20.41 11.60
C ASP A 37 9.45 -19.98 10.53
N PRO A 38 10.14 -20.91 9.87
CA PRO A 38 11.23 -20.57 8.94
C PRO A 38 10.78 -19.81 7.69
N VAL A 39 9.48 -19.79 7.36
CA VAL A 39 8.92 -19.15 6.16
C VAL A 39 7.90 -18.07 6.51
N ARG A 40 7.12 -18.25 7.57
CA ARG A 40 6.02 -17.37 7.98
C ARG A 40 5.93 -17.24 9.51
N PRO A 41 6.89 -16.53 10.15
CA PRO A 41 6.80 -16.25 11.58
C PRO A 41 5.58 -15.38 11.89
N LYS A 42 5.01 -15.53 13.08
CA LYS A 42 3.93 -14.67 13.56
C LYS A 42 4.42 -13.82 14.73
N LEU A 43 4.22 -12.52 14.63
CA LEU A 43 4.57 -11.57 15.68
C LEU A 43 3.28 -11.11 16.35
N PHE A 44 3.14 -11.39 17.64
CA PHE A 44 2.00 -10.96 18.44
C PHE A 44 2.37 -9.67 19.16
N CYS A 45 1.57 -8.64 18.92
CA CYS A 45 1.83 -7.31 19.44
C CYS A 45 0.63 -6.84 20.27
N ARG A 46 0.90 -6.26 21.44
CA ARG A 46 -0.11 -5.59 22.26
C ARG A 46 -0.09 -4.10 21.97
N ALA A 47 -1.26 -3.52 21.71
CA ALA A 47 -1.41 -2.07 21.62
C ALA A 47 -1.15 -1.43 22.99
N ILE A 48 -0.15 -0.55 23.06
CA ILE A 48 0.20 0.17 24.30
C ILE A 48 -0.26 1.62 24.27
N ARG A 49 -0.48 2.17 23.07
CA ARG A 49 -1.03 3.50 22.88
C ARG A 49 -1.63 3.63 21.49
N SER A 50 -2.81 4.22 21.41
CA SER A 50 -3.43 4.63 20.14
C SER A 50 -3.65 6.13 20.13
N ALA A 51 -3.57 6.75 18.96
CA ALA A 51 -3.96 8.14 18.78
C ALA A 51 -4.65 8.33 17.43
N ASN A 52 -5.71 9.15 17.45
CA ASN A 52 -6.40 9.63 16.27
C ASN A 52 -5.96 11.10 16.03
N HIS A 53 -5.52 11.38 14.82
CA HIS A 53 -5.04 12.70 14.38
C HIS A 53 -6.04 13.40 13.46
N ALA A 54 -6.83 12.61 12.73
CA ALA A 54 -7.88 13.11 11.84
C ALA A 54 -8.97 12.04 11.62
N PRO A 55 -10.23 12.46 11.37
CA PRO A 55 -11.30 11.54 11.02
C PRO A 55 -11.05 10.89 9.66
N PHE A 56 -11.63 9.70 9.45
CA PHE A 56 -11.63 9.07 8.13
C PHE A 56 -12.52 9.87 7.17
N PRO A 57 -11.99 10.37 6.04
CA PRO A 57 -12.73 11.26 5.14
C PRO A 57 -13.81 10.54 4.32
N GLY A 58 -13.90 9.21 4.41
CA GLY A 58 -14.89 8.39 3.70
C GLY A 58 -14.28 7.56 2.58
N PHE A 59 -15.14 6.75 1.98
CA PHE A 59 -14.76 5.80 0.94
C PHE A 59 -14.58 6.47 -0.42
N ASN A 60 -13.48 6.17 -1.11
CA ASN A 60 -13.18 6.70 -2.45
C ASN A 60 -12.76 5.56 -3.40
N ARG A 61 -13.51 5.34 -4.48
CA ARG A 61 -13.28 4.25 -5.45
C ARG A 61 -11.93 4.33 -6.16
N ALA A 62 -11.38 5.52 -6.37
CA ALA A 62 -10.07 5.70 -6.96
C ALA A 62 -8.94 5.31 -5.98
N GLN A 63 -9.08 5.62 -4.69
CA GLN A 63 -8.14 5.14 -3.66
C GLN A 63 -8.12 3.62 -3.57
N PHE A 64 -9.29 2.97 -3.59
CA PHE A 64 -9.38 1.52 -3.70
C PHE A 64 -8.73 0.99 -4.99
N SER A 65 -8.93 1.67 -6.12
CA SER A 65 -8.35 1.25 -7.40
C SER A 65 -6.82 1.31 -7.38
N VAL A 66 -6.25 2.38 -6.82
CA VAL A 66 -4.79 2.52 -6.64
C VAL A 66 -4.23 1.43 -5.72
N LEU A 67 -4.93 1.11 -4.63
CA LEU A 67 -4.55 0.04 -3.71
C LEU A 67 -4.49 -1.32 -4.41
N GLU A 68 -5.56 -1.67 -5.14
CA GLU A 68 -5.64 -2.95 -5.86
C GLU A 68 -4.60 -3.03 -6.99
N ALA A 69 -4.36 -1.94 -7.72
CA ALA A 69 -3.29 -1.89 -8.72
C ALA A 69 -1.90 -2.14 -8.09
N ALA A 70 -1.64 -1.62 -6.89
CA ALA A 70 -0.38 -1.88 -6.18
C ALA A 70 -0.26 -3.36 -5.76
N ILE A 71 -1.38 -4.01 -5.42
CA ILE A 71 -1.43 -5.45 -5.15
C ILE A 71 -1.10 -6.23 -6.43
N LEU A 72 -1.69 -5.87 -7.58
CA LEU A 72 -1.37 -6.49 -8.88
C LEU A 72 0.13 -6.39 -9.19
N LEU A 73 0.72 -5.20 -9.01
CA LEU A 73 2.16 -4.98 -9.19
C LEU A 73 3.02 -5.94 -8.33
N SER A 74 2.63 -6.15 -7.07
CA SER A 74 3.36 -7.08 -6.17
C SER A 74 3.25 -8.55 -6.56
N ARG A 75 2.25 -8.90 -7.39
CA ARG A 75 1.93 -10.28 -7.83
C ARG A 75 2.26 -10.52 -9.30
N ILE A 76 2.95 -9.58 -9.95
CA ILE A 76 3.17 -9.58 -11.40
C ILE A 76 3.88 -10.84 -11.92
N THR A 77 4.71 -11.50 -11.10
CA THR A 77 5.39 -12.76 -11.45
C THR A 77 4.55 -14.02 -11.18
N ARG A 78 3.38 -13.88 -10.55
CA ARG A 78 2.48 -14.99 -10.18
C ARG A 78 1.16 -14.98 -10.96
N LEU A 79 0.89 -13.91 -11.70
CA LEU A 79 -0.34 -13.72 -12.47
C LEU A 79 0.01 -13.58 -13.95
N SER A 80 -0.87 -14.06 -14.83
CA SER A 80 -0.67 -13.88 -16.27
C SER A 80 -0.80 -12.39 -16.65
N PRO A 81 -0.04 -11.92 -17.66
CA PRO A 81 -0.17 -10.54 -18.15
C PRO A 81 -1.60 -10.17 -18.56
N ALA A 82 -2.34 -11.11 -19.18
CA ALA A 82 -3.74 -10.91 -19.55
C ALA A 82 -4.61 -10.64 -18.31
N LYS A 83 -4.43 -11.40 -17.23
CA LYS A 83 -5.17 -11.18 -15.98
C LYS A 83 -4.86 -9.81 -15.38
N ILE A 84 -3.59 -9.39 -15.37
CA ILE A 84 -3.20 -8.05 -14.91
C ILE A 84 -3.91 -6.96 -15.72
N HIS A 85 -3.94 -7.09 -17.04
CA HIS A 85 -4.57 -6.10 -17.92
C HIS A 85 -6.07 -5.98 -17.66
N THR A 86 -6.80 -7.11 -17.65
CA THR A 86 -8.25 -7.12 -17.41
C THR A 86 -8.61 -6.53 -16.04
N GLU A 87 -7.85 -6.83 -14.99
CA GLU A 87 -8.07 -6.23 -13.67
C GLU A 87 -7.82 -4.72 -13.69
N LEU A 88 -6.74 -4.24 -14.33
CA LEU A 88 -6.47 -2.81 -14.47
C LEU A 88 -7.58 -2.07 -15.24
N GLU A 89 -8.10 -2.65 -16.32
CA GLU A 89 -9.23 -2.09 -17.07
C GLU A 89 -10.47 -1.91 -16.18
N TYR A 90 -10.79 -2.92 -15.36
CA TYR A 90 -11.91 -2.86 -14.43
C TYR A 90 -11.70 -1.78 -13.35
N LEU A 91 -10.52 -1.74 -12.72
CA LEU A 91 -10.17 -0.74 -11.71
C LEU A 91 -10.24 0.69 -12.28
N HIS A 92 -9.84 0.88 -13.54
CA HIS A 92 -9.84 2.18 -14.20
C HIS A 92 -11.24 2.83 -14.27
N ILE A 93 -12.32 2.05 -14.28
CA ILE A 93 -13.71 2.56 -14.29
C ILE A 93 -14.02 3.32 -12.99
N GLY A 94 -13.67 2.74 -11.84
CA GLY A 94 -13.90 3.37 -10.54
C GLY A 94 -12.96 4.55 -10.32
N PHE A 95 -11.72 4.37 -10.74
CA PHE A 95 -10.70 5.39 -10.73
C PHE A 95 -11.12 6.67 -11.48
N ASN A 96 -11.46 6.57 -12.76
CA ASN A 96 -11.77 7.76 -13.58
C ASN A 96 -12.92 8.60 -13.04
N LYS A 97 -13.89 7.95 -12.40
CA LYS A 97 -15.08 8.62 -11.86
C LYS A 97 -14.83 9.36 -10.55
N THR A 98 -13.76 9.03 -9.82
CA THR A 98 -13.59 9.48 -8.42
C THR A 98 -12.17 9.95 -8.07
N ALA A 99 -11.24 9.93 -9.02
CA ALA A 99 -9.85 10.30 -8.81
C ALA A 99 -9.65 11.81 -8.73
N GLY A 100 -9.13 12.28 -7.59
CA GLY A 100 -8.54 13.59 -7.44
C GLY A 100 -7.06 13.62 -7.86
N PRO A 101 -6.36 14.74 -7.64
CA PRO A 101 -4.95 14.89 -8.02
C PRO A 101 -4.03 13.82 -7.40
N ARG A 102 -4.24 13.51 -6.11
CA ARG A 102 -3.44 12.53 -5.37
C ARG A 102 -3.60 11.11 -5.93
N GLU A 103 -4.84 10.70 -6.22
CA GLU A 103 -5.08 9.38 -6.80
C GLU A 103 -4.48 9.28 -8.21
N ARG A 104 -4.53 10.36 -9.01
CA ARG A 104 -3.91 10.41 -10.35
C ARG A 104 -2.41 10.25 -10.33
N GLU A 105 -1.75 10.96 -9.43
CA GLU A 105 -0.32 10.82 -9.21
C GLU A 105 0.04 9.37 -8.84
N ALA A 106 -0.62 8.82 -7.81
CA ALA A 106 -0.35 7.47 -7.33
C ALA A 106 -0.65 6.39 -8.39
N TRP A 107 -1.75 6.55 -9.15
CA TRP A 107 -2.07 5.67 -10.27
C TRP A 107 -0.98 5.67 -11.32
N GLY A 108 -0.50 6.85 -11.73
CA GLY A 108 0.60 6.97 -12.68
C GLY A 108 1.89 6.30 -12.22
N TRP A 109 2.24 6.39 -10.93
CA TRP A 109 3.38 5.66 -10.38
C TRP A 109 3.21 4.15 -10.48
N VAL A 110 2.04 3.64 -10.09
CA VAL A 110 1.78 2.20 -10.05
C VAL A 110 1.68 1.60 -11.45
N THR A 111 0.93 2.20 -12.37
CA THR A 111 0.77 1.67 -13.74
C THR A 111 2.06 1.70 -14.51
N LYS A 112 2.85 2.78 -14.39
CA LYS A 112 4.19 2.85 -15.01
C LYS A 112 5.10 1.73 -14.52
N ALA A 113 5.07 1.42 -13.22
CA ALA A 113 5.84 0.33 -12.64
C ALA A 113 5.34 -1.05 -13.12
N ILE A 114 4.03 -1.24 -13.28
CA ILE A 114 3.45 -2.47 -13.86
C ILE A 114 3.92 -2.65 -15.30
N GLU A 115 3.76 -1.63 -16.14
CA GLU A 115 4.17 -1.68 -17.54
C GLU A 115 5.66 -2.00 -17.69
N GLN A 116 6.51 -1.37 -16.87
CA GLN A 116 7.94 -1.66 -16.85
C GLN A 116 8.20 -3.13 -16.50
N LYS A 117 7.57 -3.65 -15.45
CA LYS A 117 7.74 -5.03 -15.00
C LYS A 117 7.23 -6.04 -16.03
N LEU A 118 6.11 -5.76 -16.71
CA LEU A 118 5.61 -6.62 -17.79
C LEU A 118 6.59 -6.66 -18.98
N ARG A 119 7.18 -5.52 -19.37
CA ARG A 119 8.21 -5.48 -20.41
C ARG A 119 9.46 -6.28 -20.02
N GLU A 120 9.91 -6.13 -18.77
CA GLU A 120 11.06 -6.89 -18.25
C GLU A 120 10.82 -8.41 -18.31
N LEU A 121 9.61 -8.87 -17.99
CA LEU A 121 9.24 -10.30 -18.04
C LEU A 121 9.08 -10.85 -19.46
N GLN A 122 8.74 -10.01 -20.44
CA GLN A 122 8.64 -10.40 -21.86
C GLN A 122 10.01 -10.48 -22.54
N ALA A 123 11.01 -9.79 -22.01
CA ALA A 123 12.38 -9.77 -22.52
C ALA A 123 13.25 -10.92 -21.95
N GLN A 124 12.71 -11.72 -21.02
CA GLN A 124 13.33 -12.89 -20.41
C GLN A 124 12.83 -14.17 -21.08
#